data_AF-A0A0J7MMH8-F1
#
_entry.id   AF-A0A0J7MMH8-F1
#
_cell.length_a   1.000
_cell.length_b   1.000
_cell.length_c   1.000
_cell.angle_alpha   90.00
_cell.angle_beta   90.00
_cell.angle_gamma   90.00
#
_symmetry.space_group_name_H-M   'P 1'
#
loop_
_entity.id
_entity.type
_entity.pdbx_description
1 polymer ?
#
loop_
_entity_poly.entity_id
_entity_poly.type
_entity_poly.pdbx_seq_one_letter_code
_entity_poly.pdbx_strand_id
1 'polypeptide(L)'
;MLDTAGKVLERIIHRRIEEVAEQHLADNQYGFRKGRSTLDAIDLVVNIARDAISCERWKGRSKMYCLVATLDIKNAFNSTKWDCIMEALERMDIPGYLRKMVASYFTDRVLKYDT
;
A
#
# COMPACT_ATOMS: atom_id res chain seq x y z
N MET A 1 -2.46 12.13 20.34
CA MET A 1 -2.30 12.73 18.99
C MET A 1 -0.92 13.35 18.92
N LEU A 2 -0.17 13.22 17.81
CA LEU A 2 1.14 13.88 17.69
C LEU A 2 0.98 15.40 17.62
N ASP A 3 1.95 16.09 18.18
CA ASP A 3 2.07 17.54 18.07
C ASP A 3 2.47 17.95 16.65
N THR A 4 2.48 19.26 16.39
CA THR A 4 2.80 19.80 15.06
C THR A 4 4.21 19.43 14.63
N ALA A 5 5.18 19.46 15.55
CA ALA A 5 6.57 19.10 15.25
C ALA A 5 6.71 17.63 14.84
N GLY A 6 6.06 16.72 15.58
CA GLY A 6 6.01 15.30 15.26
C GLY A 6 5.40 15.02 13.89
N LYS A 7 4.28 15.67 13.55
CA LYS A 7 3.66 15.54 12.22
C LYS A 7 4.56 16.03 11.09
N VAL A 8 5.30 17.12 11.32
CA VAL A 8 6.27 17.63 10.34
C VAL A 8 7.41 16.63 10.14
N LEU A 9 7.95 16.06 11.22
CA LEU A 9 8.98 15.03 11.14
C LEU A 9 8.49 13.78 10.40
N GLU A 10 7.29 13.29 10.73
CA GLU A 10 6.67 12.17 10.01
C GLU A 10 6.55 12.44 8.51
N ARG A 11 6.14 13.66 8.13
CA ARG A 11 6.02 14.04 6.72
C ARG A 11 7.37 14.01 6.00
N ILE A 12 8.43 14.43 6.68
CA ILE A 12 9.80 14.39 6.13
C ILE A 12 10.27 12.94 5.96
N ILE A 13 10.08 12.11 7.00
CA ILE A 13 10.45 10.69 6.98
C ILE A 13 9.68 9.95 5.88
N HIS A 14 8.36 10.15 5.81
CA HIS A 14 7.49 9.57 4.79
C HIS A 14 8.01 9.86 3.39
N ARG A 15 8.28 11.12 3.06
CA ARG A 15 8.75 11.52 1.73
C ARG A 15 10.06 10.83 1.35
N ARG A 16 11.01 10.73 2.30
CA ARG A 16 12.31 10.09 2.06
C ARG A 16 12.21 8.58 1.88
N ILE A 17 11.29 7.93 2.61
CA ILE A 17 11.01 6.50 2.43
C ILE A 17 10.32 6.26 1.09
N GLU A 18 9.33 7.08 0.74
CA GLU A 18 8.58 7.00 -0.52
C GLU A 18 9.51 7.09 -1.74
N GLU A 19 10.49 8.01 -1.72
CA GLU A 19 11.48 8.17 -2.80
C GLU A 19 12.29 6.89 -3.10
N VAL A 20 12.55 6.07 -2.08
CA VAL A 20 13.29 4.79 -2.26
C VAL A 20 12.33 3.63 -2.50
N ALA A 21 11.18 3.60 -1.82
CA ALA A 21 10.21 2.51 -1.90
C ALA A 21 9.53 2.42 -3.27
N GLU A 22 9.37 3.53 -3.99
CA GLU A 22 8.62 3.61 -5.24
C GLU A 22 9.08 2.57 -6.30
N GLN A 23 10.38 2.30 -6.39
CA GLN A 23 10.93 1.30 -7.34
C GLN A 23 10.60 -0.16 -6.95
N HIS A 24 10.19 -0.41 -5.71
CA HIS A 24 9.84 -1.73 -5.20
C HIS A 24 8.31 -1.99 -5.22
N LEU A 25 7.50 -0.98 -5.53
CA LEU A 25 6.05 -1.10 -5.57
C LEU A 25 5.58 -1.71 -6.88
N ALA A 26 4.60 -2.61 -6.82
CA ALA A 26 3.97 -3.15 -8.02
C ALA A 26 3.20 -2.07 -8.79
N ASP A 27 3.16 -2.16 -10.11
CA ASP A 27 2.46 -1.19 -10.95
C ASP A 27 0.95 -1.12 -10.69
N ASN A 28 0.36 -2.24 -10.27
CA ASN A 28 -1.05 -2.36 -9.89
C ASN A 28 -1.33 -2.02 -8.41
N GLN A 29 -0.38 -1.37 -7.73
CA GLN A 29 -0.59 -0.82 -6.39
C GLN A 29 -0.96 0.66 -6.48
N TYR A 30 -2.22 0.98 -6.17
CA TYR A 30 -2.80 2.32 -6.34
C TYR A 30 -3.02 3.07 -5.02
N GLY A 31 -3.17 2.36 -3.90
CA GLY A 31 -3.42 2.96 -2.59
C GLY A 31 -2.19 3.68 -2.06
N PHE A 32 -2.39 4.87 -1.49
CA PHE A 32 -1.35 5.69 -0.84
C PHE A 32 -0.11 5.96 -1.70
N ARG A 33 -0.24 5.98 -3.03
CA ARG A 33 0.86 6.18 -3.98
C ARG A 33 0.64 7.47 -4.77
N LYS A 34 1.67 8.32 -4.84
CA LYS A 34 1.59 9.59 -5.57
C LYS A 34 1.31 9.36 -7.06
N GLY A 35 0.37 10.13 -7.62
CA GLY A 35 0.02 10.05 -9.04
C GLY A 35 -0.83 8.83 -9.41
N ARG A 36 -1.28 8.04 -8.43
CA ARG A 36 -2.25 6.95 -8.59
C ARG A 36 -3.49 7.25 -7.76
N SER A 37 -4.63 6.77 -8.23
CA SER A 37 -5.93 6.99 -7.60
C SER A 37 -6.76 5.71 -7.59
N THR A 38 -7.84 5.72 -6.81
CA THR A 38 -8.84 4.65 -6.83
C THR A 38 -9.55 4.53 -8.18
N LEU A 39 -9.62 5.60 -8.96
CA LEU A 39 -10.19 5.57 -10.31
C LEU A 39 -9.33 4.71 -11.25
N ASP A 40 -8.00 4.87 -11.19
CA ASP A 40 -7.07 4.06 -12.00
C ASP A 40 -7.21 2.57 -11.71
N ALA A 41 -7.41 2.21 -10.42
CA ALA A 41 -7.63 0.84 -10.01
C ALA A 41 -8.97 0.27 -10.54
N ILE A 42 -10.05 1.06 -10.49
CA ILE A 42 -11.36 0.68 -11.01
C ILE A 42 -11.30 0.51 -12.53
N ASP A 43 -10.68 1.45 -13.24
CA ASP A 43 -10.55 1.41 -14.69
C ASP A 43 -9.79 0.16 -15.15
N LEU A 44 -8.72 -0.23 -14.45
CA LEU A 44 -8.01 -1.47 -14.74
C LEU A 44 -8.94 -2.69 -14.67
N VAL A 45 -9.68 -2.84 -13.55
CA VAL A 45 -10.57 -4.00 -13.35
C VAL A 45 -11.69 -4.02 -14.38
N VAL A 46 -12.28 -2.85 -14.68
CA VAL A 46 -13.36 -2.72 -15.67
C VAL A 46 -12.87 -3.08 -17.06
N ASN A 47 -11.67 -2.64 -17.45
CA ASN A 47 -11.10 -2.95 -18.76
C ASN A 47 -10.77 -4.45 -18.89
N ILE A 48 -10.17 -5.07 -17.87
CA ILE A 48 -9.95 -6.53 -17.84
C ILE A 48 -11.27 -7.29 -18.02
N ALA A 49 -12.33 -6.87 -17.31
CA ALA A 49 -13.64 -7.48 -17.41
C ALA A 49 -14.26 -7.30 -18.80
N ARG A 50 -14.12 -6.12 -19.43
CA ARG A 50 -14.57 -5.85 -20.79
C ARG A 50 -13.85 -6.74 -21.81
N ASP A 51 -12.54 -6.85 -21.72
CA ASP A 51 -11.72 -7.66 -22.63
C ASP A 51 -12.02 -9.16 -22.50
N ALA A 52 -12.27 -9.63 -21.27
CA ALA A 52 -12.69 -11.01 -21.04
C ALA A 52 -14.06 -11.36 -21.67
N ILE A 53 -14.95 -10.37 -21.82
CA ILE A 53 -16.30 -10.53 -22.38
C ILE A 53 -16.35 -10.24 -23.88
N SER A 54 -15.40 -9.45 -24.42
CA SER A 54 -15.38 -9.00 -25.83
C SER A 54 -14.92 -10.07 -26.82
N CYS A 55 -14.28 -11.15 -26.36
CA CYS A 55 -13.91 -12.29 -27.21
C CYS A 55 -15.16 -12.85 -27.91
N GLU A 56 -15.19 -12.75 -29.24
CA GLU A 56 -16.34 -13.12 -30.05
C GLU A 56 -16.85 -14.52 -29.70
N ARG A 57 -18.18 -14.63 -29.57
CA ARG A 57 -18.92 -15.89 -29.59
C ARG A 57 -18.69 -16.58 -30.94
N TRP A 58 -17.53 -17.19 -31.13
CA TRP A 58 -17.33 -18.10 -32.24
C TRP A 58 -18.26 -19.29 -31.97
N LYS A 59 -19.26 -19.47 -32.85
CA LYS A 59 -20.23 -20.58 -32.80
C LYS A 59 -19.47 -21.89 -32.51
N GLY A 60 -19.59 -22.39 -31.28
CA GLY A 60 -18.97 -23.65 -30.85
C GLY A 60 -17.89 -23.59 -29.75
N ARG A 61 -17.49 -22.41 -29.23
CA ARG A 61 -16.53 -22.32 -28.10
C ARG A 61 -17.17 -21.92 -26.76
N SER A 62 -16.58 -22.45 -25.68
CA SER A 62 -16.98 -22.26 -24.28
C SER A 62 -17.01 -20.79 -23.87
N LYS A 63 -18.04 -20.43 -23.10
CA LYS A 63 -18.22 -19.10 -22.50
C LYS A 63 -17.03 -18.78 -21.58
N MET A 64 -16.34 -17.67 -21.84
CA MET A 64 -15.34 -17.13 -20.90
C MET A 64 -16.08 -16.48 -19.74
N TYR A 65 -15.76 -16.86 -18.51
CA TYR A 65 -16.33 -16.26 -17.29
C TYR A 65 -15.27 -15.36 -16.65
N CYS A 66 -15.63 -14.12 -16.34
CA CYS A 66 -14.80 -13.22 -15.55
C CYS A 66 -15.20 -13.34 -14.08
N LEU A 67 -14.25 -13.68 -13.21
CA LEU A 67 -14.43 -13.72 -11.75
C LEU A 67 -13.59 -12.61 -11.12
N VAL A 68 -14.19 -11.86 -10.20
CA VAL A 68 -13.48 -10.91 -9.34
C VAL A 68 -13.53 -11.45 -7.91
N ALA A 69 -12.36 -11.65 -7.31
CA ALA A 69 -12.22 -12.01 -5.91
C ALA A 69 -11.68 -10.80 -5.14
N THR A 70 -12.38 -10.39 -4.08
CA THR A 70 -11.97 -9.30 -3.21
C THR A 70 -11.41 -9.83 -1.91
N LEU A 71 -10.36 -9.19 -1.40
CA LEU A 71 -9.73 -9.52 -0.13
C LEU A 71 -9.61 -8.24 0.71
N ASP A 72 -10.11 -8.29 1.94
CA ASP A 72 -9.97 -7.21 2.92
C ASP A 72 -9.28 -7.74 4.18
N ILE A 73 -8.24 -7.04 4.64
CA ILE A 73 -7.45 -7.42 5.81
C ILE A 73 -8.01 -6.71 7.04
N LYS A 74 -8.70 -7.45 7.90
CA LYS A 74 -9.23 -6.92 9.17
C LYS A 74 -8.11 -6.33 10.01
N ASN A 75 -8.28 -5.06 10.41
CA ASN A 75 -7.42 -4.38 11.39
C ASN A 75 -5.93 -4.29 10.97
N ALA A 76 -5.64 -4.17 9.67
CA ALA A 76 -4.29 -4.21 9.11
C ALA A 76 -3.27 -3.36 9.87
N PHE A 77 -3.56 -2.09 10.16
CA PHE A 77 -2.61 -1.18 10.83
C PHE A 77 -2.25 -1.59 12.27
N ASN A 78 -3.19 -2.17 13.02
CA ASN A 78 -2.93 -2.60 14.40
C ASN A 78 -2.40 -4.04 14.48
N SER A 79 -2.58 -4.84 13.43
CA SER A 79 -2.18 -6.25 13.38
C SER A 79 -0.80 -6.49 12.76
N THR A 80 -0.26 -5.50 12.04
CA THR A 80 1.05 -5.63 11.39
C THR A 80 2.16 -5.68 12.44
N LYS A 81 2.95 -6.76 12.44
CA LYS A 81 4.12 -6.92 13.32
C LYS A 81 5.23 -5.96 12.91
N TRP A 82 5.83 -5.27 13.88
CA TRP A 82 6.89 -4.30 13.62
C TRP A 82 8.14 -4.95 13.00
N ASP A 83 8.50 -6.16 13.42
CA ASP A 83 9.62 -6.90 12.83
C ASP A 83 9.44 -7.12 11.32
N CYS A 84 8.21 -7.44 10.90
CA CYS A 84 7.89 -7.60 9.48
C CYS A 84 7.98 -6.27 8.71
N ILE A 85 7.62 -5.15 9.33
CA ILE A 85 7.79 -3.81 8.73
C ILE A 85 9.28 -3.51 8.57
N MET A 86 10.09 -3.76 9.61
CA MET A 86 11.52 -3.50 9.58
C MET A 86 12.24 -4.36 8.54
N GLU A 87 11.87 -5.63 8.42
CA GLU A 87 12.37 -6.53 7.39
C GLU A 87 11.97 -6.07 5.98
N ALA A 88 10.72 -5.61 5.79
CA ALA A 88 10.28 -5.06 4.51
C ALA A 88 11.08 -3.81 4.12
N LEU A 89 11.32 -2.90 5.06
CA LEU A 89 12.15 -1.71 4.82
C LEU A 89 13.60 -2.08 4.48
N GLU A 90 14.14 -3.13 5.08
CA GLU A 90 15.48 -3.62 4.73
C GLU A 90 15.52 -4.22 3.33
N ARG A 91 14.52 -5.03 2.95
CA ARG A 91 14.41 -5.61 1.59
C ARG A 91 14.17 -4.57 0.50
N MET A 92 13.61 -3.41 0.85
CA MET A 92 13.42 -2.26 -0.04
C MET A 92 14.64 -1.33 -0.07
N ASP A 93 15.79 -1.76 0.47
CA ASP A 93 17.04 -1.00 0.53
C ASP A 93 16.88 0.39 1.17
N ILE A 94 15.94 0.53 2.11
CA ILE A 94 15.71 1.79 2.82
C ILE A 94 16.96 2.13 3.66
N PRO A 95 17.50 3.36 3.53
CA PRO A 95 18.69 3.79 4.27
C PRO A 95 18.60 3.50 5.77
N GLY A 96 19.69 2.96 6.33
CA GLY A 96 19.72 2.52 7.73
C GLY A 96 19.33 3.60 8.75
N TYR A 97 19.59 4.88 8.46
CA TYR A 97 19.16 5.97 9.34
C TYR A 97 17.64 6.16 9.36
N LEU A 98 16.94 5.97 8.23
CA LEU A 98 15.47 6.01 8.16
C LEU A 98 14.88 4.81 8.90
N ARG A 99 15.45 3.62 8.71
CA ARG A 99 15.05 2.42 9.46
C ARG A 99 15.18 2.62 10.97
N LYS A 100 16.30 3.20 11.45
CA LYS A 100 16.48 3.54 12.87
C LYS A 100 15.44 4.54 13.38
N MET A 101 15.09 5.56 12.58
CA MET A 101 14.03 6.51 12.96
C MET A 101 12.65 5.84 13.04
N VAL A 102 12.32 4.94 12.10
CA VAL A 102 11.07 4.16 12.14
C VAL A 102 11.03 3.23 13.35
N ALA A 103 12.14 2.54 13.65
CA ALA A 103 12.23 1.71 14.85
C ALA A 103 12.03 2.53 16.13
N SER A 104 12.67 3.70 16.22
CA SER A 104 12.47 4.64 17.34
C SER A 104 11.03 5.18 17.42
N TYR A 105 10.36 5.33 16.28
CA TYR A 105 8.96 5.74 16.24
C TYR A 105 8.02 4.64 16.76
N PHE A 106 8.41 3.37 16.66
CA PHE A 106 7.62 2.25 17.21
C PHE A 106 7.81 2.06 18.71
N THR A 107 8.97 2.41 19.28
CA THR A 107 9.24 2.23 20.72
C THR A 107 8.50 3.23 21.62
N ASP A 108 8.10 2.78 22.82
CA ASP A 108 7.59 3.60 23.94
C ASP A 108 6.40 4.54 23.63
N ARG A 109 5.60 4.23 22.60
CA ARG A 109 4.41 5.02 22.28
C ARG A 109 3.28 4.74 23.26
N VAL A 110 2.89 5.77 24.01
CA VAL A 110 1.73 5.77 24.90
C VAL A 110 0.70 6.76 24.38
N LEU A 111 -0.56 6.33 24.25
CA LEU A 111 -1.66 7.23 23.94
C LEU A 111 -2.04 8.02 25.20
N LYS A 112 -1.56 9.26 25.30
CA LYS A 112 -2.05 10.22 26.31
C LYS A 112 -3.32 10.90 25.78
N TYR A 113 -4.40 10.81 26.55
CA TYR A 113 -5.66 11.53 26.32
C TYR A 113 -6.15 12.08 27.66
N ASP A 114 -6.68 13.29 27.66
CA ASP A 114 -7.34 13.86 28.84
C ASP A 114 -8.71 13.19 29.00
N THR A 115 -9.05 12.78 30.22
CA THR A 115 -10.38 12.27 30.59
C THR A 115 -11.22 13.41 31.16
#